data_AF-A0A2X1MY43-F1
#
_entry.id   AF-A0A2X1MY43-F1
#
_cell.length_a   1.000
_cell.length_b   1.000
_cell.length_c   1.000
_cell.angle_alpha   90.00
_cell.angle_beta   90.00
_cell.angle_gamma   90.00
#
_symmetry.space_group_name_H-M   'P 1'
#
loop_
_entity.id
_entity.type
_entity.pdbx_description
1 polymer ?
#
loop_
_entity_poly.entity_id
_entity_poly.type
_entity_poly.pdbx_seq_one_letter_code
_entity_poly.pdbx_strand_id
1 'polypeptide(L)' 'MLALIRQKHPTIPIGLLMYANLVFNKGIDEFYAQCEKVGVDSVLVADVPVEESAPFPPGRVAS' A
#
# COMPACT_ATOMS: atom_id res chain seq x y z
N MET A 1 -8.90 2.71 11.28
CA MET A 1 -9.96 3.30 10.43
C MET A 1 -10.14 2.54 9.12
N LEU A 2 -9.09 2.32 8.31
CA LEU A 2 -9.16 1.55 7.06
C LEU A 2 -9.75 0.14 7.22
N ALA A 3 -9.38 -0.60 8.27
CA ALA A 3 -9.94 -1.94 8.55
C ALA A 3 -11.48 -1.95 8.70
N LEU A 4 -12.07 -0.86 9.19
CA LEU A 4 -13.53 -0.74 9.32
C LEU A 4 -14.20 -0.56 7.95
N ILE A 5 -13.51 0.10 7.01
CA ILE A 5 -13.99 0.27 5.63
C ILE A 5 -13.96 -1.06 4.90
N ARG A 6 -12.86 -1.84 5.02
CA ARG A 6 -12.78 -3.19 4.45
C ARG A 6 -13.84 -4.13 5.01
N GLN A 7 -14.14 -4.04 6.32
CA GLN A 7 -15.24 -4.82 6.92
C GLN A 7 -16.62 -4.43 6.37
N LYS A 8 -16.86 -3.14 6.10
CA LYS A 8 -18.14 -2.67 5.52
C LYS A 8 -18.26 -2.96 4.02
N HIS A 9 -17.14 -3.01 3.31
CA HIS A 9 -17.08 -3.18 1.86
C HIS A 9 -16.01 -4.23 1.49
N PRO A 10 -16.30 -5.53 1.70
CA PRO A 10 -15.29 -6.59 1.57
C PRO A 10 -14.84 -6.86 0.13
N THR A 11 -15.63 -6.46 -0.86
CA THR A 11 -15.38 -6.74 -2.29
C THR A 11 -14.93 -5.50 -3.08
N ILE A 12 -14.92 -4.32 -2.47
CA ILE A 12 -14.50 -3.09 -3.14
C ILE A 12 -12.98 -2.98 -3.06
N PRO A 13 -12.27 -2.84 -4.20
CA PRO A 13 -10.83 -2.62 -4.20
C PRO A 13 -10.46 -1.32 -3.49
N ILE A 14 -9.52 -1.38 -2.55
CA ILE A 14 -9.02 -0.22 -1.80
C ILE A 14 -7.59 0.06 -2.26
N GLY A 15 -7.41 1.19 -2.96
CA GLY A 15 -6.10 1.72 -3.32
C GLY A 15 -5.68 2.86 -2.38
N LEU A 16 -4.40 2.90 -2.00
CA LEU A 16 -3.80 4.00 -1.25
C LEU A 16 -2.90 4.83 -2.16
N LEU A 17 -3.08 6.15 -2.15
CA LEU A 17 -2.17 7.11 -2.78
C LEU A 17 -1.28 7.71 -1.69
N MET A 18 0.03 7.49 -1.79
CA MET A 18 1.01 7.84 -0.76
C MET A 18 2.18 8.62 -1.32
N TYR A 19 2.89 9.31 -0.43
CA TYR A 19 4.17 9.94 -0.73
C TYR A 19 5.32 9.05 -0.26
N ALA A 20 6.42 9.01 -1.01
CA ALA A 20 7.58 8.16 -0.73
C ALA A 20 8.09 8.35 0.70
N ASN A 21 8.22 9.62 1.11
CA ASN A 21 8.71 9.99 2.43
C ASN A 21 7.92 9.35 3.58
N LEU A 22 6.60 9.13 3.43
CA LEU A 22 5.77 8.51 4.46
C LEU A 22 5.96 6.99 4.53
N VAL A 23 6.27 6.37 3.40
CA VAL A 23 6.52 4.92 3.32
C VAL A 23 7.93 4.59 3.82
N PHE A 24 8.93 5.38 3.44
CA PHE A 24 10.31 5.19 3.87
C PHE A 24 10.53 5.45 5.37
N ASN A 25 9.91 6.49 5.94
CA ASN A 25 10.12 6.84 7.36
C ASN A 25 9.63 5.76 8.34
N LYS A 26 8.67 4.92 7.93
CA LYS A 26 8.13 3.84 8.77
C LYS A 26 8.74 2.48 8.48
N GLY A 27 9.68 2.40 7.54
CA GLY A 27 10.14 1.13 6.99
C GLY A 27 9.15 0.59 5.96
N ILE A 28 9.65 0.37 4.75
CA ILE A 28 8.83 -0.07 3.61
C ILE A 28 8.13 -1.40 3.89
N ASP A 29 8.86 -2.38 4.45
CA ASP A 29 8.33 -3.72 4.70
C ASP A 29 7.20 -3.72 5.74
N GLU A 30 7.36 -2.94 6.82
CA GLU A 30 6.35 -2.84 7.85
C GLU A 30 5.09 -2.13 7.33
N PHE A 31 5.26 -1.10 6.50
CA PHE A 31 4.16 -0.42 5.84
C PHE A 31 3.35 -1.36 4.94
N TYR A 32 4.02 -2.14 4.10
CA TYR A 32 3.35 -3.11 3.22
C TYR A 32 2.68 -4.24 4.01
N ALA A 33 3.31 -4.76 5.06
CA ALA A 33 2.72 -5.78 5.93
C ALA A 33 1.45 -5.27 6.63
N GLN A 34 1.42 -4.00 7.05
CA GLN A 34 0.23 -3.37 7.60
C GLN A 34 -0.87 -3.18 6.55
N CYS A 35 -0.51 -2.79 5.32
CA CYS A 35 -1.46 -2.65 4.22
C CYS A 35 -2.15 -3.98 3.90
N GLU A 36 -1.38 -5.06 3.81
CA GLU A 36 -1.88 -6.42 3.60
C GLU A 36 -2.82 -6.87 4.72
N LYS A 37 -2.41 -6.68 5.99
CA LYS A 37 -3.24 -7.02 7.16
C LYS A 37 -4.58 -6.30 7.18
N VAL A 38 -4.65 -5.09 6.62
CA VAL A 38 -5.85 -4.26 6.57
C VAL A 38 -6.71 -4.57 5.34
N GLY A 39 -6.18 -5.30 4.36
CA GLY A 39 -6.86 -5.62 3.09
C GLY A 39 -6.84 -4.46 2.10
N VAL A 40 -5.72 -3.73 2.03
CA VAL A 40 -5.44 -2.76 0.97
C VAL A 40 -5.00 -3.53 -0.27
N ASP A 41 -5.62 -3.27 -1.43
CA ASP A 41 -5.38 -4.00 -2.68
C ASP A 41 -4.33 -3.34 -3.58
N SER A 42 -4.01 -2.06 -3.38
CA SER A 42 -2.90 -1.42 -4.07
C SER A 42 -2.35 -0.21 -3.31
N VAL A 43 -1.06 0.06 -3.49
CA VAL A 43 -0.39 1.26 -2.99
C VAL A 43 0.30 1.94 -4.18
N LEU A 44 -0.07 3.18 -4.45
CA LEU A 44 0.52 4.03 -5.45
C LEU A 44 1.35 5.12 -4.76
N VAL A 45 2.63 5.24 -5.11
CA VAL A 45 3.50 6.27 -4.56
C VAL A 45 3.68 7.38 -5.59
N ALA A 46 3.20 8.58 -5.29
CA ALA A 46 3.08 9.67 -6.26
C ALA A 46 4.43 10.23 -6.75
N ASP A 47 5.44 10.22 -5.88
CA ASP A 47 6.71 10.92 -6.08
C ASP A 47 7.89 9.98 -6.41
N VAL A 48 7.65 8.69 -6.67
CA VAL A 48 8.72 7.72 -6.97
C VAL A 48 8.74 7.41 -8.47
N PRO A 49 9.76 7.84 -9.23
CA PRO A 49 9.93 7.41 -10.61
C PRO A 49 10.18 5.90 -10.68
N VAL A 50 9.77 5.25 -11.78
CA VAL A 50 9.83 3.78 -11.98
C VAL A 50 11.25 3.22 -11.79
N GLU A 51 12.29 4.03 -12.01
CA GLU A 51 13.69 3.67 -11.81
C GLU A 51 14.04 3.37 -10.35
N GLU A 52 13.31 3.97 -9.39
CA GLU A 52 13.40 3.69 -7.96
C GLU A 52 12.30 2.73 -7.46
N SER A 53 11.58 2.07 -8.37
CA SER A 53 10.55 1.08 -8.03
C SER A 53 11.10 -0.31 -7.68
N ALA A 54 12.42 -0.52 -7.71
CA ALA A 54 13.03 -1.78 -7.29
C ALA A 54 12.62 -2.24 -5.88
N PRO A 55 12.56 -1.35 -4.86
CA PRO A 55 11.92 -1.66 -3.57
C PRO A 55 10.39 -1.69 -3.59
N PHE A 56 9.73 -1.19 -4.64
CA PHE A 56 8.27 -1.10 -4.83
C PHE A 56 7.80 -1.92 -6.05
N PRO A 57 7.91 -3.25 -6.05
CA PRO A 57 7.56 -4.04 -7.22
C PRO A 57 6.09 -3.81 -7.60
N PRO A 58 5.79 -3.54 -8.89
CA PRO A 58 4.42 -3.32 -9.35
C PRO A 58 3.58 -4.57 -9.07
N GLY A 59 2.46 -4.39 -8.36
CA GLY A 59 1.50 -5.47 -8.10
C GLY A 59 1.69 -6.26 -6.81
N ARG A 60 2.50 -5.80 -5.84
CA ARG A 60 2.52 -6.42 -4.50
C ARG A 60 1.31 -5.96 -3.67
N VAL A 61 0.13 -6.44 -4.04
CA VAL A 61 -0.87 -6.94 -3.10
C VAL A 61 -1.59 -8.11 -3.78
N ALA A 62 -1.32 -9.32 -3.30
CA ALA A 62 -2.26 -10.45 -3.23
C ALA A 62 -1.50 -11.76 -2.94
N SER A 63 -1.47 -12.16 -1.67
CA SER A 63 -2.15 -13.40 -1.23
C SER A 63 -2.43 -13.35 0.27
#